data_AF-A0AAD9QGH5-F1
#
_entry.id   AF-A0AAD9QGH5-F1
#
_cell.length_a   1.000
_cell.length_b   1.000
_cell.length_c   1.000
_cell.angle_alpha   90.00
_cell.angle_beta   90.00
_cell.angle_gamma   90.00
#
_symmetry.space_group_name_H-M   'P 1'
#
loop_
_entity.id
_entity.type
_entity.pdbx_description
1 polymer ?
#
loop_
_entity_poly.entity_id
_entity_poly.type
_entity_poly.pdbx_seq_one_letter_code
_entity_poly.pdbx_strand_id
1 'polypeptide(L)' 'MSKRDGAKVVIDEVSLGYLKGSTVEYHEELIQSAFRISFNPNAEKGCSCGLSFTLLRPIWMQLILVPAE' A
#
# COMPACT_ATOMS: atom_id res chain seq x y z
N MET A 1 -15.65 3.37 5.40
CA MET A 1 -15.91 2.51 4.22
C MET A 1 -15.85 3.35 2.96
N SER A 2 -14.87 3.11 2.08
CA SER A 2 -14.82 3.72 0.75
C SER A 2 -15.60 2.81 -0.22
N LYS A 3 -16.74 3.27 -0.73
CA LYS A 3 -17.62 2.48 -1.63
C LYS A 3 -17.54 3.09 -3.03
N ARG A 4 -17.03 2.35 -4.00
CA ARG A 4 -17.24 2.59 -5.44
C ARG A 4 -17.93 1.35 -6.02
N ASP A 5 -18.98 1.56 -6.79
CA ASP A 5 -19.70 0.53 -7.56
C ASP A 5 -20.23 -0.68 -6.75
N GLY A 6 -20.51 -0.49 -5.45
CA GLY A 6 -21.04 -1.56 -4.61
C GLY A 6 -20.00 -2.53 -4.05
N ALA A 7 -18.74 -2.44 -4.49
CA ALA A 7 -17.64 -3.21 -3.94
C ALA A 7 -17.33 -2.74 -2.51
N LYS A 8 -17.22 -3.71 -1.58
CA LYS A 8 -16.77 -3.47 -0.21
C LYS A 8 -15.34 -3.99 -0.08
N VAL A 9 -14.44 -3.12 0.36
CA VAL A 9 -13.07 -3.48 0.70
C VAL A 9 -12.97 -3.57 2.22
N VAL A 10 -12.46 -4.69 2.71
CA VAL A 10 -12.18 -4.92 4.14
C VAL A 10 -10.67 -4.80 4.33
N ILE A 11 -10.26 -3.99 5.29
CA ILE A 11 -8.86 -3.70 5.61
C ILE A 11 -8.76 -3.78 7.13
N ASP A 12 -7.72 -4.44 7.65
CA ASP A 12 -7.44 -4.42 9.09
C ASP A 12 -6.92 -3.05 9.54
N GLU A 13 -7.01 -2.76 10.84
CA GLU A 13 -6.68 -1.43 11.38
C GLU A 13 -5.21 -1.05 11.21
N VAL A 14 -4.29 -2.03 11.24
CA VAL A 14 -2.86 -1.78 11.07
C VAL A 14 -2.56 -1.41 9.62
N SER A 15 -3.10 -2.18 8.67
CA SER A 15 -2.96 -1.92 7.24
C SER A 15 -3.62 -0.62 6.81
N LEU A 16 -4.70 -0.20 7.48
CA LEU A 16 -5.38 1.07 7.19
C LEU A 16 -4.44 2.27 7.34
N GLY A 17 -3.51 2.24 8.29
CA GLY A 17 -2.51 3.30 8.47
C GLY A 17 -1.60 3.44 7.24
N TYR A 18 -1.19 2.32 6.64
CA TYR A 18 -0.31 2.29 5.47
C TYR A 18 -1.01 2.61 4.16
N LEU A 19 -2.32 2.34 4.07
CA LEU A 19 -3.14 2.50 2.87
C LEU A 19 -3.99 3.78 2.90
N LYS A 20 -3.84 4.62 3.92
CA LYS A 20 -4.62 5.86 4.06
C LYS A 20 -4.29 6.82 2.90
N GLY A 21 -5.32 7.15 2.11
CA GLY A 21 -5.18 8.01 0.94
C GLY A 21 -4.69 7.29 -0.32
N SER A 22 -4.52 5.96 -0.26
CA SER A 22 -4.15 5.15 -1.42
C SER A 22 -5.33 4.93 -2.36
N THR A 23 -5.03 4.78 -3.65
CA THR A 23 -5.97 4.35 -4.68
C THR A 23 -5.76 2.87 -4.97
N VAL A 24 -6.85 2.11 -4.87
CA VAL A 24 -6.88 0.68 -5.22
C VAL A 24 -7.67 0.52 -6.51
N GLU A 25 -7.10 -0.21 -7.46
CA GLU A 25 -7.69 -0.53 -8.75
C GLU A 25 -7.77 -2.04 -8.93
N TYR A 26 -8.84 -2.52 -9.55
CA TYR A 26 -8.94 -3.91 -9.97
C TYR A 26 -8.46 -4.02 -11.42
N HIS A 27 -7.44 -4.83 -11.65
CA HIS A 27 -6.89 -5.11 -12.97
C HIS A 27 -7.27 -6.53 -13.38
N GLU A 28 -7.92 -6.66 -14.53
CA GLU A 28 -8.27 -7.94 -15.12
C GLU A 28 -7.56 -8.08 -16.46
N GLU A 29 -6.65 -9.05 -16.51
CA GLU A 29 -5.88 -9.44 -17.69
C GLU A 29 -6.28 -10.87 -18.07
N LEU A 30 -5.96 -11.31 -19.30
CA LEU A 30 -6.31 -12.65 -19.82
C LEU A 30 -5.84 -13.82 -18.93
N ILE A 31 -4.81 -13.60 -18.11
CA ILE A 31 -4.13 -14.63 -17.30
C ILE A 31 -4.21 -14.36 -15.80
N GLN A 32 -4.61 -13.16 -15.38
CA GLN A 32 -4.70 -12.81 -13.97
C GLN A 32 -5.78 -11.76 -13.72
N SER A 33 -6.43 -11.84 -12.58
CA SER A 33 -7.23 -10.74 -12.06
C SER A 33 -6.77 -10.43 -10.64
N ALA A 34 -6.41 -9.17 -10.37
CA ALA A 34 -5.82 -8.78 -9.10
C ALA A 34 -6.16 -7.33 -8.73
N PHE A 35 -6.26 -7.08 -7.43
CA PHE A 35 -6.26 -5.71 -6.90
C PHE A 35 -4.83 -5.19 -6.85
N ARG A 36 -4.62 -4.00 -7.41
CA ARG A 36 -3.35 -3.29 -7.43
C ARG A 36 -3.50 -1.94 -6.74
N ILE A 37 -2.46 -1.52 -6.04
CA ILE A 37 -2.39 -0.19 -5.44
C ILE A 37 -1.72 0.72 -6.47
N SER A 38 -2.50 1.51 -7.19
CA SER A 38 -1.99 2.38 -8.26
C SER A 38 -1.30 3.63 -7.71
N PHE A 39 -1.75 4.10 -6.55
CA PHE A 39 -1.16 5.24 -5.85
C PHE A 39 -1.18 5.01 -4.34
N ASN A 40 -0.06 5.23 -3.66
CA ASN A 40 0.01 5.27 -2.20
C ASN A 40 0.88 6.47 -1.77
N PRO A 41 0.31 7.47 -1.08
CA PRO A 41 1.08 8.65 -0.63
C PRO A 41 2.16 8.31 0.40
N ASN A 42 2.07 7.16 1.07
CA ASN A 42 3.04 6.69 2.07
C ASN A 42 4.15 5.82 1.46
N ALA A 43 4.09 5.51 0.16
CA ALA A 43 5.08 4.67 -0.52
C ALA A 43 6.27 5.50 -1.02
N GLU A 44 7.49 5.03 -0.75
CA GLU A 44 8.74 5.61 -1.25
C GLU A 44 9.06 5.10 -2.65
N LYS A 45 8.93 3.78 -2.85
CA LYS A 45 9.15 3.10 -4.12
C LYS A 45 8.10 2.00 -4.29
N GLY A 46 7.45 1.98 -5.45
CA GLY A 46 6.60 0.86 -5.88
C GLY A 46 7.44 -0.19 -6.61
N CYS A 47 7.09 -1.47 -6.46
CA CYS A 47 7.56 -2.52 -7.36
C CYS A 47 7.07 -2.21 -8.77
N SER A 48 7.91 -2.44 -9.78
CA SER A 48 7.51 -2.36 -11.20
C SER A 48 6.34 -3.28 -11.54
N CYS A 49 6.14 -4.33 -10.74
CA CYS A 49 5.03 -5.27 -10.83
C CYS A 49 3.71 -4.77 -10.24
N GLY A 50 3.70 -3.66 -9.50
CA GLY A 50 2.50 -3.07 -8.87
C GLY A 50 1.90 -3.86 -7.70
N LEU A 51 2.55 -4.96 -7.29
CA LEU A 51 2.07 -5.86 -6.23
C LEU A 51 2.68 -5.56 -4.86
N SER A 52 3.74 -4.77 -4.79
CA SER A 52 4.41 -4.42 -3.54
C SER A 52 4.96 -3.00 -3.56
N PHE A 53 5.15 -2.43 -2.36
CA PHE A 53 5.73 -1.10 -2.17
C PHE A 53 6.52 -1.07 -0.87
N THR A 54 7.50 -0.16 -0.81
CA THR A 54 8.24 0.15 0.42
C THR A 54 7.69 1.43 1.02
N LEU A 55 7.50 1.45 2.34
CA LEU A 55 7.07 2.64 3.08
C LEU A 55 8.21 3.66 3.18
N LEU A 56 7.86 4.95 3.09
CA LEU A 56 8.77 6.05 3.44
C LEU A 56 9.23 5.87 4.89
N ARG A 57 10.53 5.61 5.09
CA ARG A 57 11.12 5.63 6.43
C ARG A 57 11.72 7.02 6.66
N PRO A 58 11.07 7.89 7.46
CA PRO A 58 11.70 9.14 7.83
C PRO A 58 13.02 8.84 8.57
N ILE A 59 14.09 9.55 8.23
CA ILE A 59 15.46 9.36 8.75
C ILE A 59 15.50 9.29 10.29
N TRP A 60 14.63 10.04 10.95
CA TRP A 60 14.44 10.04 12.41
C TRP A 60 14.01 8.68 12.99
N MET A 61 13.34 7.84 12.20
CA MET A 61 12.85 6.50 12.59
C MET A 61 13.93 5.41 12.45
N GLN A 62 14.99 5.68 11.69
CA GLN A 62 16.18 4.82 11.62
C GLN A 62 17.05 5.00 12.88
N LEU A 63 17.08 6.19 13.46
CA LEU A 63 17.87 6.51 14.66
C LEU A 63 17.39 5.83 15.95
N ILE A 64 16.13 5.39 16.01
CA ILE A 64 15.56 4.74 17.21
C ILE A 64 15.66 3.20 17.13
N LEU A 65 15.87 2.62 15.94
CA LEU A 65 15.84 1.18 15.70
C LEU A 65 17.17 0.57 15.24
N VAL A 66 18.27 1.32 15.31
CA VAL A 66 19.60 0.70 15.34
C VAL A 66 19.91 0.40 16.81
N PRO A 67 19.68 -0.82 17.33
CA PRO A 67 20.39 -1.22 18.53
C PRO A 67 21.88 -1.09 18.20
N ALA A 68 22.60 -0.40 19.09
CA ALA A 68 24.04 -0.38 19.06
C ALA A 68 24.57 -1.82 19.03
N GLU A 69 25.13 -2.20 17.89
CA GLU A 69 26.23 -3.16 17.80
C GLU A 69 27.42 -2.45 17.17
#